data_AF-A0A182HYX3-F1
#
_entry.id   AF-A0A182HYX3-F1
#
_cell.length_a   1.000
_cell.length_b   1.000
_cell.length_c   1.000
_cell.angle_alpha   90.00
_cell.angle_beta   90.00
_cell.angle_gamma   90.00
#
_symmetry.space_group_name_H-M   'P 1'
#
loop_
_entity.id
_entity.type
_entity.pdbx_description
1 polymer ?
#
loop_
_entity_poly.entity_id
_entity_poly.type
_entity_poly.pdbx_seq_one_letter_code
_entity_poly.pdbx_strand_id
1 'polypeptide(L)'
;MYVMIINAEDYDDINEGTNAKVIYSIEKNAIEEDTGLPIFDINPDTGLITTAVCCLDREKTPDYSLQIVATDGGGFKGTGTASIKVKDRNNMPPQFTKDEWFVEVEETDDSVLSEAPILTVAMNDDDEINNF
;
A
#
# COMPACT_ATOMS: atom_id res chain seq x y z
N MET A 1 -1.08 -13.02 0.06
CA MET A 1 -1.45 -11.98 1.07
C MET A 1 -2.78 -11.34 0.66
N TYR A 2 -3.66 -10.98 1.60
CA TYR A 2 -4.90 -10.26 1.29
C TYR A 2 -4.59 -8.81 0.87
N VAL A 3 -5.16 -8.35 -0.24
CA VAL A 3 -4.93 -6.99 -0.74
C VAL A 3 -6.18 -6.15 -0.57
N MET A 4 -7.28 -6.54 -1.22
CA MET A 4 -8.57 -5.85 -1.15
C MET A 4 -9.70 -6.77 -1.56
N ILE A 5 -10.93 -6.38 -1.25
CA ILE A 5 -12.14 -7.02 -1.78
C ILE A 5 -12.86 -6.02 -2.69
N ILE A 6 -13.35 -6.50 -3.83
CA ILE A 6 -14.20 -5.72 -4.72
C ILE A 6 -15.60 -6.29 -4.73
N ASN A 7 -16.58 -5.42 -4.94
CA ASN A 7 -17.98 -5.80 -5.05
C ASN A 7 -18.60 -5.14 -6.29
N ALA A 8 -19.43 -5.91 -6.99
CA ALA A 8 -20.29 -5.44 -8.06
C ALA A 8 -21.72 -5.92 -7.77
N GLU A 9 -22.68 -5.04 -7.99
CA GLU A 9 -24.10 -5.30 -7.80
C GLU A 9 -24.76 -5.40 -9.16
N ASP A 10 -25.56 -6.45 -9.34
CA ASP A 10 -26.49 -6.59 -10.45
C ASP A 10 -27.92 -6.36 -9.91
N TYR A 11 -28.67 -5.48 -10.56
CA TYR A 11 -30.03 -5.07 -10.13
C TYR A 11 -31.13 -5.93 -10.77
N ASP A 12 -30.78 -6.95 -11.55
CA ASP A 12 -31.74 -7.89 -12.13
C ASP A 12 -32.50 -8.67 -11.03
N ASP A 13 -33.73 -9.09 -11.35
CA ASP A 13 -34.62 -9.76 -10.39
C ASP A 13 -34.00 -11.09 -9.92
N ILE A 14 -33.88 -11.26 -8.60
CA ILE A 14 -33.36 -12.49 -7.97
C ILE A 14 -34.15 -13.76 -8.35
N ASN A 15 -35.35 -13.60 -8.89
CA ASN A 15 -36.20 -14.68 -9.39
C ASN A 15 -35.93 -15.07 -10.86
N GLU A 16 -35.14 -14.30 -11.62
CA GLU A 16 -34.80 -14.60 -13.02
C GLU A 16 -33.67 -15.65 -13.20
N GLY A 17 -33.16 -16.22 -12.11
CA GLY A 17 -32.20 -17.33 -12.13
C GLY A 17 -30.76 -16.89 -11.86
N THR A 18 -29.78 -17.45 -12.59
CA THR A 18 -28.34 -17.18 -12.39
C THR A 18 -27.90 -15.77 -12.76
N ASN A 19 -28.78 -14.94 -13.33
CA ASN A 19 -28.44 -13.61 -13.83
C ASN A 19 -27.85 -12.73 -12.72
N ALA A 20 -28.40 -12.77 -11.51
CA ALA A 20 -27.86 -12.01 -10.38
C ALA A 20 -26.51 -12.54 -9.81
N LYS A 21 -25.99 -13.69 -10.26
CA LYS A 21 -24.69 -14.19 -9.80
C LYS A 21 -23.56 -13.54 -10.59
N VAL A 22 -22.75 -12.75 -9.88
CA VAL A 22 -21.56 -12.11 -10.44
C VAL A 22 -20.31 -12.98 -10.25
N ILE A 23 -19.51 -13.13 -11.30
CA ILE A 23 -18.20 -13.76 -11.31
C ILE A 23 -17.12 -12.71 -11.60
N TYR A 24 -16.09 -12.68 -10.76
CA TYR A 24 -14.99 -11.73 -10.88
C TYR A 24 -13.77 -12.34 -11.59
N SER A 25 -13.05 -11.52 -12.36
CA SER A 25 -11.81 -11.91 -13.06
C SER A 25 -10.88 -10.72 -13.30
N ILE A 26 -9.57 -10.95 -13.39
CA ILE A 26 -8.59 -9.93 -13.77
C ILE A 26 -8.34 -10.03 -15.28
N GLU A 27 -8.72 -9.00 -16.05
CA GLU A 27 -8.48 -8.93 -17.49
C GLU A 27 -7.07 -8.43 -17.82
N LYS A 28 -6.57 -7.44 -17.06
CA LYS A 28 -5.19 -6.97 -17.14
C LYS A 28 -4.53 -7.08 -15.79
N ASN A 29 -3.57 -7.98 -15.70
CA ASN A 29 -2.78 -8.24 -14.51
C ASN A 29 -1.38 -7.63 -14.65
N ALA A 30 -0.76 -7.34 -13.50
CA ALA A 30 0.68 -7.10 -13.47
C ALA A 30 1.41 -8.44 -13.55
N ILE A 31 2.46 -8.49 -14.35
CA ILE A 31 3.25 -9.71 -14.58
C ILE A 31 4.62 -9.52 -13.94
N GLU A 32 5.05 -10.50 -13.17
CA GLU A 32 6.40 -10.52 -12.59
C GLU A 32 7.41 -10.76 -13.71
N GLU A 33 8.38 -9.85 -13.87
CA GLU A 33 9.36 -9.91 -14.98
C GLU A 33 10.18 -11.20 -14.97
N ASP A 34 10.58 -11.66 -13.79
CA ASP A 34 11.47 -12.81 -13.62
C ASP A 34 10.80 -14.14 -13.96
N THR A 35 9.49 -14.27 -13.69
CA THR A 35 8.76 -15.55 -13.83
C THR A 35 7.75 -15.54 -14.98
N GLY A 36 7.34 -14.36 -15.46
CA GLY A 36 6.24 -14.20 -16.41
C GLY A 36 4.87 -14.55 -15.83
N LEU A 37 4.75 -14.69 -14.51
CA LEU A 37 3.51 -15.08 -13.83
C LEU A 37 2.72 -13.86 -13.33
N PRO A 38 1.39 -13.98 -13.18
CA PRO A 38 0.57 -12.92 -12.61
C PRO A 38 0.96 -12.64 -11.15
N ILE A 39 1.03 -11.36 -10.80
CA ILE A 39 1.38 -10.89 -9.45
C ILE A 39 0.18 -10.99 -8.50
N PHE A 40 -1.03 -10.81 -9.02
CA PHE A 40 -2.27 -10.84 -8.26
C PHE A 40 -3.20 -11.95 -8.70
N ASP A 41 -4.01 -12.43 -7.78
CA ASP A 41 -5.10 -13.37 -8.04
C ASP A 41 -6.41 -12.82 -7.49
N ILE A 42 -7.54 -13.24 -8.07
CA ILE A 42 -8.88 -12.85 -7.61
C ILE A 42 -9.76 -14.07 -7.40
N ASN A 43 -10.42 -14.13 -6.25
CA ASN A 43 -11.44 -15.14 -6.02
C ASN A 43 -12.69 -14.80 -6.87
N PRO A 44 -13.13 -15.71 -7.76
CA PRO A 44 -14.22 -15.44 -8.69
C PRO A 44 -15.59 -15.30 -8.02
N ASP A 45 -15.81 -15.89 -6.85
CA ASP A 45 -17.09 -15.85 -6.15
C ASP A 45 -17.15 -14.70 -5.13
N THR A 46 -16.01 -14.32 -4.52
CA THR A 46 -15.99 -13.32 -3.44
C THR A 46 -15.40 -11.97 -3.85
N GLY A 47 -14.79 -11.86 -5.03
CA GLY A 47 -14.09 -10.64 -5.46
C GLY A 47 -12.86 -10.31 -4.63
N LEU A 48 -12.34 -11.27 -3.86
CA LEU A 48 -11.17 -11.06 -3.01
C LEU A 48 -9.89 -11.10 -3.86
N ILE A 49 -9.16 -9.98 -3.88
CA ILE A 49 -7.85 -9.87 -4.52
C ILE A 49 -6.75 -10.23 -3.51
N THR A 50 -5.85 -11.12 -3.93
CA THR A 50 -4.69 -11.54 -3.16
C THR A 50 -3.40 -11.44 -3.97
N THR A 51 -2.25 -11.39 -3.30
CA THR A 51 -0.96 -11.56 -3.98
C THR A 51 -0.73 -13.03 -4.31
N ALA A 52 -0.42 -13.33 -5.57
CA ALA A 52 -0.06 -14.65 -6.08
C ALA A 52 1.45 -14.93 -5.92
N VAL A 53 2.27 -13.87 -5.80
CA VAL A 53 3.71 -13.95 -5.53
C VAL A 53 4.02 -13.91 -4.04
N CYS A 54 5.21 -14.40 -3.69
CA CYS A 54 5.70 -14.45 -2.30
C CYS A 54 5.98 -13.05 -1.73
N CYS A 55 6.54 -12.16 -2.56
CA CYS A 55 7.03 -10.85 -2.14
C CYS A 55 6.63 -9.78 -3.14
N LEU A 56 6.23 -8.61 -2.66
CA LEU A 56 6.18 -7.38 -3.45
C LEU A 56 7.39 -6.54 -3.07
N ASP A 57 8.03 -5.94 -4.06
CA ASP A 57 9.25 -5.15 -3.94
C ASP A 57 8.92 -3.74 -4.46
N ARG A 58 8.92 -2.76 -3.54
CA ARG A 58 8.57 -1.37 -3.87
C ARG A 58 9.59 -0.79 -4.84
N GLU A 59 10.87 -1.10 -4.65
CA GLU A 59 11.98 -0.60 -5.45
C GLU A 59 11.88 -1.10 -6.90
N LYS A 60 11.32 -2.30 -7.11
CA LYS A 60 10.98 -2.80 -8.45
C LYS A 60 9.71 -2.20 -9.01
N THR A 61 8.61 -2.20 -8.26
CA THR A 61 7.32 -1.70 -8.74
C THR A 61 6.49 -1.12 -7.60
N PRO A 62 6.39 0.22 -7.48
CA PRO A 62 5.70 0.87 -6.36
C PRO A 62 4.18 0.91 -6.52
N ASP A 63 3.68 0.89 -7.75
CA ASP A 63 2.27 1.08 -8.07
C ASP A 63 1.82 0.05 -9.12
N TYR A 64 0.69 -0.61 -8.85
CA TYR A 64 0.02 -1.54 -9.76
C TYR A 64 -1.37 -1.04 -10.12
N SER A 65 -1.79 -1.28 -11.36
CA SER A 65 -3.12 -0.99 -11.86
C SER A 65 -3.68 -2.23 -12.54
N LEU A 66 -4.72 -2.82 -11.93
CA LEU A 66 -5.37 -4.02 -12.43
C LEU A 66 -6.71 -3.66 -13.07
N GLN A 67 -6.99 -4.22 -14.25
CA GLN A 67 -8.31 -4.12 -14.85
C GLN A 67 -9.15 -5.32 -14.43
N ILE A 68 -10.21 -5.08 -13.67
CA ILE A 68 -11.08 -6.10 -13.13
C ILE A 68 -12.38 -6.13 -13.92
N VAL A 69 -12.93 -7.33 -14.11
CA VAL A 69 -14.17 -7.58 -14.83
C VAL A 69 -15.11 -8.38 -13.93
N ALA A 70 -16.33 -7.88 -13.79
CA ALA A 70 -17.46 -8.58 -13.17
C ALA A 70 -18.39 -9.03 -14.30
N THR A 71 -18.68 -10.33 -14.38
CA THR A 71 -19.58 -10.92 -15.39
C THR A 71 -20.78 -11.54 -14.69
N ASP A 72 -21.98 -11.20 -15.14
CA ASP A 72 -23.22 -11.77 -14.61
C ASP A 72 -23.52 -13.15 -15.23
N GLY A 73 -24.63 -13.79 -14.82
CA GLY A 73 -25.06 -15.06 -15.40
C GLY A 73 -25.55 -14.96 -16.86
N GLY A 74 -25.92 -13.77 -17.31
CA GLY A 74 -26.37 -13.46 -18.66
C GLY A 74 -25.23 -13.19 -19.66
N GLY A 75 -24.00 -13.03 -19.17
CA GLY A 75 -22.80 -12.71 -19.95
C GLY A 75 -22.55 -11.20 -20.11
N PHE A 76 -23.33 -10.32 -19.47
CA PHE A 76 -23.03 -8.90 -19.41
C PHE A 76 -21.86 -8.64 -18.46
N LYS A 77 -21.08 -7.61 -18.78
CA LYS A 77 -19.81 -7.33 -18.12
C LYS A 77 -19.73 -5.89 -17.64
N GLY A 78 -19.38 -5.72 -16.38
CA GLY A 78 -18.89 -4.47 -15.79
C GLY A 78 -17.37 -4.49 -15.71
N THR A 79 -16.72 -3.35 -15.93
CA THR A 79 -15.26 -3.22 -15.79
C THR A 79 -14.91 -2.15 -14.76
N GLY A 80 -13.83 -2.36 -14.02
CA GLY A 80 -13.30 -1.43 -13.04
C GLY A 80 -11.79 -1.48 -12.95
N THR A 81 -11.19 -0.47 -12.33
CA THR A 81 -9.74 -0.40 -12.13
C THR A 81 -9.42 -0.49 -10.64
N ALA A 82 -8.58 -1.45 -10.26
CA ALA A 82 -8.03 -1.56 -8.91
C ALA A 82 -6.60 -1.02 -8.89
N SER A 83 -6.40 0.10 -8.18
CA SER A 83 -5.09 0.72 -7.99
C SER A 83 -4.49 0.28 -6.65
N ILE A 84 -3.30 -0.32 -6.69
CA ILE A 84 -2.61 -0.88 -5.52
C ILE A 84 -1.26 -0.19 -5.40
N LYS A 85 -1.01 0.48 -4.27
CA LYS A 85 0.27 1.10 -3.95
C LYS A 85 1.01 0.27 -2.90
N VAL A 86 2.23 -0.14 -3.20
CA VAL A 86 3.10 -0.84 -2.25
C VAL A 86 3.64 0.20 -1.29
N LYS A 87 3.33 0.02 0.00
CA LYS A 87 3.92 0.87 1.04
C LYS A 87 5.36 0.47 1.27
N ASP A 88 6.20 1.48 1.44
CA ASP A 88 7.55 1.24 1.91
C ASP A 88 7.51 0.59 3.30
N ARG A 89 8.36 -0.41 3.49
CA ARG A 89 8.67 -0.91 4.81
C ARG A 89 9.79 -0.02 5.32
N ASN A 90 9.44 1.05 6.03
CA ASN A 90 10.42 1.89 6.73
C ASN A 90 11.27 0.98 7.64
N ASN A 91 12.47 0.68 7.15
CA ASN A 91 13.42 -0.23 7.77
C ASN A 91 14.60 0.55 8.38
N MET A 92 14.62 1.88 8.23
CA MET A 92 15.66 2.76 8.73
C MET A 92 15.02 3.82 9.63
N PRO A 93 14.61 3.46 10.86
CA PRO A 93 14.14 4.46 11.81
C PRO A 93 15.25 5.49 12.03
N PRO A 94 14.90 6.78 12.26
CA PRO A 94 15.89 7.83 12.46
C PRO A 94 16.88 7.42 13.55
N GLN A 95 18.17 7.43 13.19
CA GLN A 95 19.23 7.08 14.12
C GLN A 95 19.85 8.35 14.69
N PHE A 96 20.09 8.30 16.00
CA PHE A 96 20.93 9.28 16.65
C PHE A 96 22.36 9.13 16.15
N THR A 97 23.02 10.26 15.87
CA THR A 97 24.42 10.26 15.40
C THR A 97 25.42 9.80 16.48
N LYS A 98 24.98 9.73 17.74
CA LYS A 98 25.74 9.29 18.90
C LYS A 98 24.82 8.58 19.89
N ASP A 99 25.37 7.65 20.66
CA ASP A 99 24.62 6.97 21.74
C ASP A 99 24.46 7.84 22.99
N GLU A 100 25.33 8.83 23.17
CA GLU A 100 25.34 9.73 24.33
C GLU A 100 25.73 11.16 23.93
N TRP A 101 25.13 12.16 24.59
CA TRP A 101 25.51 13.57 24.48
C TRP A 101 25.77 14.16 25.86
N PHE A 102 26.86 14.91 25.96
CA PHE A 102 27.25 15.62 27.17
C PHE A 102 27.20 17.12 26.88
N VAL A 103 26.61 17.87 27.81
CA VAL A 103 26.60 19.33 27.77
C VAL A 103 26.94 19.85 29.16
N GLU A 104 27.86 20.81 29.23
CA GLU A 104 28.16 21.55 30.44
C GLU A 104 27.42 22.89 30.36
N VAL A 105 26.71 23.24 31.44
CA VAL A 105 25.88 24.45 31.51
C VAL A 105 26.35 25.25 32.72
N GLU A 106 26.63 26.53 32.50
CA GLU A 106 27.00 27.46 33.57
C GLU A 106 25.79 27.79 34.45
N GLU A 107 26.03 28.11 35.72
CA GLU A 107 24.98 28.57 36.63
C GLU A 107 24.41 29.91 36.15
N THR A 108 23.07 30.05 36.12
CA THR A 108 22.42 31.27 35.65
C THR A 108 22.15 32.21 36.83
N ASP A 109 22.70 33.43 36.77
CA ASP A 109 22.15 34.58 37.51
C ASP A 109 20.89 35.08 36.78
N ASP A 110 19.88 35.55 37.52
CA ASP A 110 18.50 35.92 37.11
C ASP A 110 18.36 36.92 35.91
N SER A 111 19.44 37.25 35.22
CA SER A 111 19.47 38.09 34.03
C SER A 111 19.63 37.28 32.74
N VAL A 112 18.48 37.06 32.08
CA VAL A 112 18.30 36.61 30.69
C VAL A 112 18.73 35.17 30.41
N LEU A 113 17.76 34.25 30.55
CA LEU A 113 17.86 32.92 29.96
C LEU A 113 17.92 33.06 28.43
N SER A 114 18.97 32.52 27.81
CA SER A 114 19.02 32.36 26.36
C SER A 114 17.85 31.47 25.92
N GLU A 115 16.99 31.96 25.03
CA GLU A 115 15.90 31.16 24.43
C GLU A 115 16.41 30.13 23.41
N ALA A 116 17.70 30.18 23.06
CA ALA A 116 18.31 29.23 22.14
C ALA A 116 18.73 27.93 22.87
N PRO A 117 18.48 26.76 22.26
CA PRO A 117 18.89 25.48 22.83
C PRO A 117 20.42 25.36 22.89
N ILE A 118 20.92 24.84 24.01
CA ILE A 118 22.36 24.68 24.27
C ILE A 118 22.96 23.58 23.38
N LEU A 119 22.17 22.55 23.04
CA LEU A 119 22.53 21.51 22.08
C LEU A 119 21.35 21.28 21.13
N THR A 120 21.62 21.34 19.83
CA THR A 120 20.68 20.92 18.78
C THR A 120 21.22 19.66 18.14
N VAL A 121 20.42 18.58 18.15
CA VAL A 121 20.76 17.33 17.49
C VAL A 121 19.88 17.20 16.25
N ALA A 122 20.51 17.06 15.08
CA ALA A 122 19.82 16.69 13.85
C ALA A 122 19.90 15.17 13.68
N MET A 123 18.76 14.55 13.39
CA MET A 123 18.69 13.15 12.98
C MET A 123 18.72 13.10 11.46
N ASN A 124 19.48 12.14 10.90
CA ASN A 124 19.47 11.87 9.48
C ASN A 124 18.60 10.63 9.25
N ASP A 125 17.58 10.79 8.40
CA ASP A 125 16.76 9.70 7.88
C ASP A 125 17.08 9.67 6.37
N ASP A 126 17.77 8.62 5.93
CA ASP A 126 18.15 8.43 4.52
C ASP A 126 17.02 7.81 3.69
N ASP A 127 15.85 7.51 4.29
CA ASP A 127 14.67 7.09 3.55
C ASP A 127 14.09 8.27 2.75
N GLU A 128 13.52 7.97 1.57
CA GLU A 128 12.83 8.96 0.75
C GLU A 128 11.65 9.58 1.53
N ILE A 129 11.89 10.77 2.10
CA ILE A 129 10.93 11.81 2.49
C ILE A 129 9.58 11.23 2.93
N ASN A 130 9.48 10.89 4.22
CA ASN A 130 8.21 10.77 4.91
C ASN A 130 7.40 12.07 4.72
N ASN A 131 6.48 12.10 3.76
CA ASN A 131 5.41 13.09 3.73
C ASN A 131 4.52 12.84 4.96
N PHE A 132 4.77 13.62 6.00
CA PHE A 132 3.85 13.82 7.12
C PHE A 132 2.47 14.30 6.65
#